data_AF-A0AAF0JCD9-F1
#
_entry.id   AF-A0AAF0JCD9-F1
#
_cell.length_a   1.000
_cell.length_b   1.000
_cell.length_c   1.000
_cell.angle_alpha   90.00
_cell.angle_beta   90.00
_cell.angle_gamma   90.00
#
_symmetry.space_group_name_H-M   'P 1'
#
loop_
_entity.id
_entity.type
_entity.pdbx_description
1 polymer ?
#
loop_
_entity_poly.entity_id
_entity_poly.type
_entity_poly.pdbx_seq_one_letter_code
_entity_poly.pdbx_strand_id
1 'polypeptide(L)'
;MSSVSKIALLVFVSLFACSVVSASAPGAAVHHGAHGMRVQRRADAGRQLYVRTSAVDSDLHEMYSEFIMKAKREGRQAASYEEFLKHPKVVKKQQLLKRASGNSSDGGDDGDDGDDGDDGDDSSDDGDDNGSSSSSSGSASASSSSSSGSDGETYTGQGTYYSPGLGSCGKTSSSSDKVVAVSHKLYDQYSSSGNSNSNELCGKQIKATYNGKSTTVTVVDRCTGCSKDDLDFSPSAFKQLASTSVGRLNKVQWSFVE
;
A
#
# COMPACT_ATOMS: atom_id res chain seq x y z
N MET A 1 31.52 56.97 -1.82
CA MET A 1 30.96 55.68 -2.27
C MET A 1 30.25 55.08 -1.07
N SER A 2 28.94 54.85 -0.98
CA SER A 2 27.84 55.04 -1.90
C SER A 2 26.54 55.09 -1.08
N SER A 3 25.64 55.99 -1.48
CA SER A 3 24.19 55.93 -1.27
C SER A 3 23.59 54.58 -1.67
N VAL A 4 22.63 54.06 -0.90
CA VAL A 4 21.38 53.34 -1.29
C VAL A 4 20.80 52.67 -0.03
N SER A 5 19.51 52.53 0.25
CA SER A 5 18.26 52.85 -0.43
C SER A 5 17.15 52.78 0.63
N LYS A 6 16.24 53.75 0.65
CA LYS A 6 14.98 53.69 1.42
C LYS A 6 13.93 52.97 0.56
N ILE A 7 13.36 51.89 1.09
CA ILE A 7 12.26 51.06 0.55
C ILE A 7 11.42 50.70 1.80
N ALA A 8 10.09 50.75 1.88
CA ALA A 8 9.00 50.76 0.90
C ALA A 8 7.81 51.57 1.46
N LEU A 9 7.05 52.18 0.55
CA LEU A 9 5.74 52.76 0.80
C LEU A 9 4.72 52.00 -0.08
N LEU A 10 3.53 51.76 0.47
CA LEU A 10 2.23 51.46 -0.19
C LEU A 10 2.00 50.05 -0.76
N VAL A 11 1.27 49.23 0.01
CA VAL A 11 0.40 48.19 -0.55
C VAL A 11 -1.03 48.72 -0.54
N PHE A 12 -1.55 49.01 -1.73
CA PHE A 12 -2.93 49.36 -2.00
C PHE A 12 -3.82 48.12 -1.81
N VAL A 13 -4.81 48.24 -0.94
CA VAL A 13 -5.98 47.36 -0.83
C VAL A 13 -6.85 47.59 -2.07
N SER A 14 -7.11 46.53 -2.84
CA SER A 14 -8.17 46.53 -3.85
C SER A 14 -9.03 45.29 -3.70
N LEU A 15 -10.26 45.54 -3.24
CA LEU A 15 -11.41 44.66 -3.25
C LEU A 15 -11.94 44.54 -4.68
N PHE A 16 -12.11 43.32 -5.19
CA PHE A 16 -13.05 43.00 -6.27
C PHE A 16 -13.51 41.55 -6.04
N ALA A 17 -14.63 41.36 -5.35
CA ALA A 17 -15.98 41.25 -5.92
C ALA A 17 -16.30 39.81 -6.38
N CYS A 18 -17.09 39.15 -5.53
CA CYS A 18 -18.28 38.36 -5.83
C CYS A 18 -18.52 37.96 -7.30
N SER A 19 -18.64 36.66 -7.57
CA SER A 19 -19.72 36.12 -8.40
C SER A 19 -19.86 34.62 -8.18
N VAL A 20 -20.99 34.29 -7.56
CA VAL A 20 -21.64 32.98 -7.59
C VAL A 20 -22.01 32.62 -9.03
N VAL A 21 -21.70 31.39 -9.45
CA VAL A 21 -22.40 30.74 -10.57
C VAL A 21 -23.01 29.45 -10.04
N SER A 22 -24.32 29.44 -10.06
CA SER A 22 -25.22 28.34 -9.76
C SER A 22 -25.48 27.50 -11.01
N ALA A 23 -25.75 26.20 -10.80
CA ALA A 23 -26.41 25.24 -11.68
C ALA A 23 -25.75 24.96 -13.06
N SER A 24 -25.64 23.72 -13.53
CA SER A 24 -26.79 22.90 -13.93
C SER A 24 -26.31 21.49 -14.32
N ALA A 25 -27.01 20.45 -13.87
CA ALA A 25 -26.90 19.11 -14.42
C ALA A 25 -27.71 18.99 -15.72
N PRO A 26 -27.30 18.16 -16.68
CA PRO A 26 -28.22 17.52 -17.62
C PRO A 26 -28.48 16.07 -17.23
N GLY A 27 -29.75 15.77 -16.98
CA GLY A 27 -30.25 14.41 -16.91
C GLY A 27 -30.19 13.74 -18.27
N ALA A 28 -29.74 12.49 -18.29
CA ALA A 28 -30.01 11.55 -19.36
C ALA A 28 -30.86 10.42 -18.77
N ALA A 29 -32.16 10.50 -19.02
CA ALA A 29 -33.07 9.38 -18.85
C ALA A 29 -32.80 8.36 -19.99
N VAL A 30 -32.54 7.10 -19.63
CA VAL A 30 -32.64 5.98 -20.56
C VAL A 30 -33.49 4.90 -19.89
N HIS A 31 -34.63 4.60 -20.53
CA HIS A 31 -35.62 3.61 -20.13
C HIS A 31 -35.14 2.17 -20.39
N HIS A 32 -35.49 1.31 -19.43
CA HIS A 32 -35.71 -0.14 -19.43
C HIS A 32 -34.85 -1.11 -20.27
N GLY A 33 -34.01 -1.84 -19.55
CA GLY A 33 -33.72 -3.26 -19.78
C GLY A 33 -33.57 -3.98 -18.43
N ALA A 34 -34.61 -4.67 -17.98
CA ALA A 34 -34.69 -5.29 -16.65
C ALA A 34 -33.87 -6.60 -16.56
N HIS A 35 -32.53 -6.50 -16.58
CA HIS A 35 -31.64 -7.65 -16.26
C HIS A 35 -30.38 -7.28 -15.43
N GLY A 36 -30.25 -6.04 -14.93
CA GLY A 36 -29.02 -5.56 -14.24
C GLY A 36 -29.03 -5.49 -12.70
N MET A 37 -30.15 -5.72 -12.01
CA MET A 37 -30.29 -5.32 -10.59
C MET A 37 -29.64 -6.24 -9.55
N ARG A 38 -29.00 -7.35 -9.96
CA ARG A 38 -28.24 -8.22 -9.05
C ARG A 38 -26.75 -7.87 -8.99
N VAL A 39 -26.18 -7.32 -10.07
CA VAL A 39 -24.77 -6.93 -10.12
C VAL A 39 -24.55 -5.58 -9.44
N GLN A 40 -25.47 -4.61 -9.65
CA GLN A 40 -25.41 -3.30 -8.99
C GLN A 40 -25.47 -3.40 -7.46
N ARG A 41 -26.39 -4.23 -6.91
CA ARG A 41 -26.52 -4.40 -5.45
C ARG A 41 -25.29 -5.03 -4.80
N ARG A 42 -24.57 -5.91 -5.50
CA ARG A 42 -23.30 -6.46 -5.04
C ARG A 42 -22.17 -5.44 -5.13
N ALA A 43 -22.14 -4.60 -6.17
CA ALA A 43 -21.16 -3.52 -6.30
C ALA A 43 -21.37 -2.42 -5.23
N ASP A 44 -22.62 -2.09 -4.90
CA ASP A 44 -22.94 -1.11 -3.86
C ASP A 44 -22.71 -1.67 -2.45
N ALA A 45 -23.05 -2.94 -2.21
CA ALA A 45 -22.70 -3.62 -0.96
C ALA A 45 -21.18 -3.77 -0.80
N GLY A 46 -20.45 -4.12 -1.87
CA GLY A 46 -19.00 -4.21 -1.88
C GLY A 46 -18.33 -2.84 -1.68
N ARG A 47 -18.88 -1.77 -2.27
CA ARG A 47 -18.44 -0.38 -2.07
C ARG A 47 -18.73 0.08 -0.64
N GLN A 48 -19.88 -0.24 -0.08
CA GLN A 48 -20.23 0.14 1.29
C GLN A 48 -19.44 -0.65 2.34
N LEU A 49 -19.18 -1.94 2.09
CA LEU A 49 -18.29 -2.77 2.89
C LEU A 49 -16.85 -2.25 2.80
N TYR A 50 -16.36 -1.93 1.60
CA TYR A 50 -15.03 -1.36 1.38
C TYR A 50 -14.85 0.01 2.04
N VAL A 51 -15.86 0.89 1.94
CA VAL A 51 -15.85 2.19 2.64
C VAL A 51 -15.84 1.98 4.15
N ARG A 52 -16.63 1.03 4.68
CA ARG A 52 -16.60 0.68 6.10
C ARG A 52 -15.28 0.06 6.54
N THR A 53 -14.68 -0.85 5.77
CA THR A 53 -13.36 -1.42 6.10
C THR A 53 -12.28 -0.34 6.02
N SER A 54 -12.33 0.54 5.01
CA SER A 54 -11.39 1.67 4.91
C SER A 54 -11.52 2.66 6.07
N ALA A 55 -12.74 2.86 6.60
CA ALA A 55 -12.99 3.67 7.78
C ALA A 55 -12.49 2.99 9.07
N VAL A 56 -12.64 1.67 9.18
CA VAL A 56 -12.10 0.88 10.29
C VAL A 56 -10.56 0.91 10.28
N ASP A 57 -9.95 0.82 9.10
CA ASP A 57 -8.49 0.89 8.94
C ASP A 57 -7.96 2.30 9.22
N SER A 58 -8.67 3.37 8.82
CA SER A 58 -8.29 4.74 9.15
C SER A 58 -8.40 5.04 10.66
N ASP A 59 -9.47 4.58 11.31
CA ASP A 59 -9.69 4.78 12.74
C ASP A 59 -8.67 4.03 13.61
N LEU A 60 -8.17 2.89 13.12
CA LEU A 60 -7.12 2.12 13.76
C LEU A 60 -5.74 2.77 13.56
N HIS A 61 -5.50 3.33 12.38
CA HIS A 61 -4.27 4.06 12.06
C HIS A 61 -4.13 5.37 12.85
N GLU A 62 -5.23 6.10 13.05
CA GLU A 62 -5.26 7.30 13.89
C GLU A 62 -4.97 6.96 15.36
N MET A 63 -5.59 5.89 15.89
CA MET A 63 -5.29 5.43 17.25
C MET A 63 -3.84 4.96 17.41
N TYR A 64 -3.28 4.29 16.40
CA TYR A 64 -1.88 3.89 16.42
C TYR A 64 -0.97 5.12 16.44
N SER A 65 -1.25 6.12 15.59
CA SER A 65 -0.49 7.36 15.55
C SER A 65 -0.52 8.10 16.89
N GLU A 66 -1.69 8.23 17.52
CA GLU A 66 -1.84 8.80 18.86
C GLU A 66 -1.10 8.00 19.94
N PHE A 67 -1.15 6.66 19.87
CA PHE A 67 -0.46 5.78 20.80
C PHE A 67 1.07 5.94 20.70
N ILE A 68 1.61 6.00 19.49
CA ILE A 68 3.04 6.22 19.24
C ILE A 68 3.47 7.62 19.70
N MET A 69 2.67 8.65 19.43
CA MET A 69 2.97 10.02 19.85
C MET A 69 2.88 10.19 21.37
N LYS A 70 1.96 9.50 22.03
CA LYS A 70 1.86 9.45 23.49
C LYS A 70 3.03 8.72 24.13
N ALA A 71 3.43 7.56 23.60
CA ALA A 71 4.60 6.82 24.09
C ALA A 71 5.87 7.67 24.01
N LYS A 72 6.06 8.38 22.89
CA LYS A 72 7.16 9.34 22.71
C LYS A 72 7.14 10.49 23.72
N ARG A 73 5.95 11.05 24.01
CA ARG A 73 5.77 12.11 25.02
C ARG A 73 6.07 11.62 26.44
N GLU A 74 5.76 10.36 26.72
CA GLU A 74 5.98 9.72 28.02
C GLU A 74 7.38 9.11 28.17
N GLY A 75 8.25 9.26 27.17
CA GLY A 75 9.61 8.70 27.19
C GLY A 75 9.64 7.16 27.20
N ARG A 76 8.56 6.51 26.78
CA ARG A 76 8.43 5.06 26.69
C ARG A 76 8.75 4.59 25.28
N GLN A 77 9.34 3.41 25.18
CA GLN A 77 9.53 2.76 23.89
C GLN A 77 8.16 2.44 23.27
N ALA A 78 7.97 2.85 22.02
CA ALA A 78 6.75 2.59 21.27
C ALA A 78 6.57 1.08 21.08
N ALA A 79 5.43 0.56 21.50
CA ALA A 79 5.07 -0.84 21.30
C ALA A 79 4.99 -1.16 19.80
N SER A 80 5.36 -2.39 19.42
CA SER A 80 5.19 -2.85 18.04
C SER A 80 3.72 -2.84 17.63
N TYR A 81 3.44 -2.81 16.32
CA TYR A 81 2.06 -2.82 15.82
C TYR A 81 1.26 -4.04 16.34
N GLU A 82 1.89 -5.21 16.38
CA GLU A 82 1.30 -6.44 16.92
C GLU A 82 0.97 -6.35 18.42
N GLU A 83 1.78 -5.62 19.18
CA GLU A 83 1.56 -5.40 20.61
C GLU A 83 0.45 -4.36 20.85
N PHE A 84 0.38 -3.33 20.00
CA PHE A 84 -0.72 -2.37 19.97
C PHE A 84 -2.07 -3.03 19.66
N LEU A 85 -2.13 -3.96 18.70
CA LEU A 85 -3.35 -4.71 18.37
C LEU A 85 -3.89 -5.54 19.54
N LYS A 86 -3.02 -5.99 20.44
CA LYS A 86 -3.38 -6.75 21.65
C LYS A 86 -3.85 -5.85 22.80
N HIS A 87 -3.70 -4.53 22.70
CA HIS A 87 -4.07 -3.62 23.78
C HIS A 87 -5.60 -3.67 24.03
N PRO A 88 -6.08 -3.80 25.28
CA PRO A 88 -7.50 -4.03 25.58
C PRO A 88 -8.46 -2.99 24.98
N LYS A 89 -8.03 -1.73 24.91
CA LYS A 89 -8.80 -0.64 24.29
C LYS A 89 -8.93 -0.79 22.77
N VAL A 90 -7.89 -1.31 22.12
CA VAL A 90 -7.85 -1.56 20.66
C VAL A 90 -8.71 -2.78 20.33
N VAL A 91 -8.55 -3.87 21.08
CA VAL A 91 -9.40 -5.08 20.94
C VAL A 91 -10.87 -4.74 21.15
N LYS A 92 -11.22 -3.97 22.19
CA LYS A 92 -12.60 -3.53 22.45
C LYS A 92 -13.15 -2.66 21.31
N LYS A 93 -12.35 -1.72 20.79
CA LYS A 93 -12.78 -0.89 19.65
C LYS A 93 -12.94 -1.73 18.36
N GLN A 94 -12.04 -2.68 18.09
CA GLN A 94 -12.20 -3.61 16.96
C GLN A 94 -13.43 -4.51 17.12
N GLN A 95 -13.75 -4.99 18.32
CA GLN A 95 -14.98 -5.76 18.59
C GLN A 95 -16.24 -4.91 18.40
N LEU A 96 -16.23 -3.64 18.82
CA LEU A 96 -17.33 -2.70 18.60
C LEU A 96 -17.50 -2.38 17.11
N LEU A 97 -16.40 -2.19 16.37
CA LEU A 97 -16.41 -1.95 14.93
C LEU A 97 -16.85 -3.19 14.14
N LYS A 98 -16.47 -4.40 14.57
CA LYS A 98 -16.96 -5.67 14.02
C LYS A 98 -18.46 -5.85 14.23
N ARG A 99 -18.98 -5.50 15.41
CA ARG A 99 -20.44 -5.48 15.69
C ARG A 99 -21.18 -4.42 14.86
N ALA A 100 -20.56 -3.28 14.57
CA ALA A 100 -21.13 -2.25 13.69
C ALA A 100 -21.12 -2.66 12.20
N SER A 101 -20.31 -3.66 11.83
CA SER A 101 -20.17 -4.17 10.45
C SER A 101 -20.95 -5.48 10.19
N GLY A 102 -21.41 -6.18 11.24
CA GLY A 102 -22.03 -7.51 11.16
C GLY A 102 -23.54 -7.53 11.42
N ASN A 103 -24.29 -7.81 10.35
CA ASN A 103 -25.66 -8.31 10.34
C ASN A 103 -25.82 -9.52 11.28
N SER A 104 -26.84 -9.49 12.15
CA SER A 104 -27.23 -10.60 13.02
C SER A 104 -27.62 -11.84 12.20
N SER A 105 -26.82 -12.90 12.32
CA SER A 105 -27.17 -14.32 12.14
C SER A 105 -26.01 -15.03 12.85
N ASP A 106 -26.19 -15.62 14.03
CA ASP A 106 -26.73 -16.96 14.13
C ASP A 106 -27.10 -17.25 15.59
N GLY A 107 -28.17 -18.01 15.80
CA GLY A 107 -28.62 -18.48 17.09
C GLY A 107 -28.80 -19.99 17.04
N GLY A 108 -28.38 -20.65 18.13
CA GLY A 108 -28.98 -21.82 18.80
C GLY A 108 -29.31 -23.11 18.01
N ASP A 109 -28.80 -24.24 18.57
CA ASP A 109 -29.31 -25.63 18.53
C ASP A 109 -29.40 -26.31 17.13
N ASP A 110 -29.06 -27.57 16.87
CA ASP A 110 -28.98 -28.86 17.57
C ASP A 110 -27.71 -29.61 17.03
N GLY A 111 -27.01 -30.55 17.68
CA GLY A 111 -27.50 -31.76 18.33
C GLY A 111 -27.76 -32.88 17.30
N ASP A 112 -26.72 -33.55 16.75
CA ASP A 112 -26.87 -34.92 16.24
C ASP A 112 -25.53 -35.68 16.18
N ASP A 113 -25.65 -36.97 16.47
CA ASP A 113 -24.63 -37.96 16.87
C ASP A 113 -24.01 -38.73 15.69
N GLY A 114 -22.81 -39.30 15.92
CA GLY A 114 -22.35 -40.60 15.40
C GLY A 114 -21.94 -40.72 13.92
N ASP A 115 -20.73 -41.22 13.64
CA ASP A 115 -20.46 -42.66 13.46
C ASP A 115 -18.97 -42.90 13.14
N ASP A 116 -18.50 -44.07 13.60
CA ASP A 116 -17.13 -44.60 13.49
C ASP A 116 -16.87 -45.29 12.13
N GLY A 117 -15.58 -45.59 11.82
CA GLY A 117 -15.18 -46.53 10.75
C GLY A 117 -14.15 -45.94 9.76
N ASP A 118 -12.84 -46.12 9.89
CA ASP A 118 -11.99 -47.32 9.84
C ASP A 118 -11.59 -47.76 8.41
N ASP A 119 -10.26 -47.84 8.22
CA ASP A 119 -9.39 -48.52 7.25
C ASP A 119 -9.63 -48.57 5.72
N GLY A 120 -8.53 -48.39 4.97
CA GLY A 120 -8.45 -48.68 3.53
C GLY A 120 -7.14 -48.29 2.84
N ASP A 121 -6.03 -48.92 3.26
CA ASP A 121 -4.79 -49.12 2.49
C ASP A 121 -5.08 -49.91 1.20
N ASP A 122 -4.65 -49.41 0.03
CA ASP A 122 -4.11 -50.25 -1.05
C ASP A 122 -3.39 -49.39 -2.11
N SER A 123 -2.06 -49.54 -2.22
CA SER A 123 -1.44 -49.75 -3.53
C SER A 123 0.04 -50.09 -3.38
N SER A 124 0.33 -51.32 -3.75
CA SER A 124 1.61 -51.99 -3.82
C SER A 124 2.34 -51.70 -5.14
N ASP A 125 3.66 -51.93 -5.09
CA ASP A 125 4.52 -52.53 -6.12
C ASP A 125 5.30 -51.71 -7.17
N ASP A 126 6.61 -51.99 -7.09
CA ASP A 126 7.65 -52.18 -8.12
C ASP A 126 8.04 -50.99 -9.02
N GLY A 127 9.31 -50.62 -9.18
CA GLY A 127 10.56 -51.38 -9.03
C GLY A 127 11.44 -51.10 -10.25
N ASP A 128 12.54 -50.36 -10.02
CA ASP A 128 13.84 -50.41 -10.72
C ASP A 128 13.96 -50.01 -12.21
N ASP A 129 15.14 -49.69 -12.75
CA ASP A 129 16.20 -48.75 -12.36
C ASP A 129 17.11 -48.64 -13.62
N ASN A 130 17.98 -47.63 -13.59
CA ASN A 130 19.34 -47.67 -14.11
C ASN A 130 19.63 -47.17 -15.55
N GLY A 131 20.40 -46.08 -15.57
CA GLY A 131 21.30 -45.79 -16.66
C GLY A 131 22.01 -44.45 -16.53
N SER A 132 22.88 -44.25 -15.54
CA SER A 132 24.19 -43.58 -15.70
C SER A 132 24.94 -43.37 -14.36
N SER A 133 25.93 -44.22 -14.16
CA SER A 133 27.24 -43.92 -13.54
C SER A 133 27.84 -42.63 -14.14
N SER A 134 28.65 -41.80 -13.49
CA SER A 134 29.41 -41.91 -12.24
C SER A 134 30.10 -40.55 -12.01
N SER A 135 30.25 -40.17 -10.73
CA SER A 135 31.42 -39.54 -10.09
C SER A 135 31.99 -38.24 -10.70
N SER A 136 32.30 -37.18 -9.96
CA SER A 136 32.94 -37.15 -8.64
C SER A 136 33.03 -35.72 -8.10
N SER A 137 33.04 -35.66 -6.76
CA SER A 137 33.88 -34.81 -5.89
C SER A 137 33.72 -33.29 -5.92
N GLY A 138 33.37 -32.75 -4.75
CA GLY A 138 33.65 -31.35 -4.40
C GLY A 138 32.91 -30.91 -3.14
N SER A 139 33.50 -31.20 -1.98
CA SER A 139 33.03 -30.75 -0.65
C SER A 139 32.85 -29.23 -0.55
N ALA A 140 31.80 -28.80 0.16
CA ALA A 140 31.87 -27.95 1.36
C ALA A 140 30.68 -26.96 1.47
N SER A 141 29.93 -27.14 2.56
CA SER A 141 29.53 -26.13 3.53
C SER A 141 28.81 -24.84 3.08
N ALA A 142 27.52 -24.81 3.41
CA ALA A 142 26.77 -23.72 4.06
C ALA A 142 26.99 -22.28 3.58
N SER A 143 25.95 -21.65 3.03
CA SER A 143 25.62 -20.26 3.35
C SER A 143 24.15 -19.95 3.06
N SER A 144 23.48 -19.43 4.09
CA SER A 144 22.36 -18.50 4.06
C SER A 144 21.86 -18.03 2.68
N SER A 145 20.62 -18.37 2.35
CA SER A 145 19.84 -17.73 1.29
C SER A 145 19.55 -16.27 1.64
N SER A 146 20.48 -15.38 1.34
CA SER A 146 20.18 -13.97 1.10
C SER A 146 19.44 -13.88 -0.22
N SER A 147 18.13 -13.64 -0.18
CA SER A 147 17.32 -13.33 -1.37
C SER A 147 17.68 -11.93 -1.87
N SER A 148 18.82 -11.83 -2.55
CA SER A 148 19.11 -10.73 -3.45
C SER A 148 18.14 -10.85 -4.61
N GLY A 149 17.18 -9.92 -4.72
CA GLY A 149 16.26 -9.86 -5.84
C GLY A 149 17.05 -9.87 -7.14
N SER A 150 16.86 -10.92 -7.92
CA SER A 150 17.62 -11.22 -9.12
C SER A 150 17.26 -10.26 -10.25
N ASP A 151 18.29 -9.82 -10.95
CA ASP A 151 18.22 -9.04 -12.18
C ASP A 151 17.24 -9.64 -13.17
N GLY A 152 16.19 -8.88 -13.49
CA GLY A 152 15.18 -9.25 -14.48
C GLY A 152 13.77 -9.43 -13.93
N GLU A 153 13.56 -9.37 -12.61
CA GLU A 153 12.20 -9.36 -12.07
C GLU A 153 11.47 -8.04 -12.42
N THR A 154 10.36 -8.18 -13.14
CA THR A 154 9.44 -7.09 -13.43
C THR A 154 8.17 -7.26 -12.59
N TYR A 155 7.84 -6.23 -11.85
CA TYR A 155 6.64 -6.15 -11.02
C TYR A 155 5.55 -5.38 -11.76
N THR A 156 4.28 -5.67 -11.45
CA THR A 156 3.13 -4.95 -12.00
C THR A 156 2.19 -4.51 -10.89
N GLY A 157 1.95 -3.21 -10.79
CA GLY A 157 1.05 -2.63 -9.80
C GLY A 157 0.31 -1.41 -10.31
N GLN A 158 -0.28 -0.65 -9.40
CA GLN A 158 -0.86 0.66 -9.68
C GLN A 158 0.17 1.76 -9.45
N GLY A 159 -0.02 2.88 -10.13
CA GLY A 159 0.74 4.11 -9.93
C GLY A 159 -0.16 5.24 -9.47
N THR A 160 0.16 5.90 -8.36
CA THR A 160 -0.47 7.17 -7.94
C THR A 160 0.58 8.27 -7.79
N TYR A 161 0.20 9.44 -7.29
CA TYR A 161 1.18 10.43 -6.88
C TYR A 161 0.79 11.09 -5.56
N TYR A 162 1.80 11.56 -4.84
CA TYR A 162 1.67 12.29 -3.58
C TYR A 162 2.44 13.61 -3.62
N SER A 163 2.41 14.36 -2.52
CA SER A 163 3.28 15.53 -2.33
C SER A 163 4.47 15.14 -1.44
N PRO A 164 5.69 15.01 -1.99
CA PRO A 164 6.85 14.63 -1.21
C PRO A 164 7.20 15.63 -0.10
N GLY A 165 7.79 15.11 0.98
CA GLY A 165 8.29 15.83 2.13
C GLY A 165 9.42 15.05 2.79
N LEU A 166 9.43 14.95 4.12
CA LEU A 166 10.33 14.05 4.84
C LEU A 166 9.83 12.60 4.70
N GLY A 167 10.56 11.79 3.92
CA GLY A 167 10.22 10.38 3.71
C GLY A 167 10.79 9.45 4.77
N SER A 168 10.31 8.21 4.74
CA SER A 168 10.70 7.10 5.64
C SER A 168 12.17 6.68 5.51
N CYS A 169 12.85 7.11 4.44
CA CYS A 169 14.30 7.00 4.29
C CYS A 169 15.10 8.11 5.01
N GLY A 170 14.42 8.99 5.77
CA GLY A 170 15.05 10.08 6.51
C GLY A 170 15.57 11.22 5.62
N LYS A 171 15.14 11.28 4.35
CA LYS A 171 15.53 12.31 3.38
C LYS A 171 14.31 13.17 3.04
N THR A 172 14.54 14.47 2.90
CA THR A 172 13.52 15.39 2.38
C THR A 172 13.56 15.41 0.86
N SER A 173 12.40 15.31 0.23
CA SER A 173 12.24 15.46 -1.22
C SER A 173 11.07 16.38 -1.52
N SER A 174 11.03 16.90 -2.75
CA SER A 174 10.05 17.88 -3.21
C SER A 174 9.25 17.34 -4.40
N SER A 175 8.20 18.06 -4.77
CA SER A 175 7.37 17.70 -5.93
C SER A 175 8.10 17.73 -7.28
N SER A 176 9.25 18.41 -7.36
CA SER A 176 10.10 18.48 -8.55
C SER A 176 11.05 17.30 -8.69
N ASP A 177 11.39 16.61 -7.60
CA ASP A 177 12.37 15.52 -7.62
C ASP A 177 11.77 14.24 -8.22
N LYS A 178 12.55 13.47 -8.97
CA LYS A 178 12.12 12.17 -9.52
C LYS A 178 12.22 11.07 -8.46
N VAL A 179 11.27 11.08 -7.52
CA VAL A 179 11.24 10.16 -6.39
C VAL A 179 9.94 9.36 -6.34
N VAL A 180 9.96 8.28 -5.58
CA VAL A 180 8.83 7.37 -5.40
C VAL A 180 8.78 6.84 -3.97
N ALA A 181 7.58 6.60 -3.47
CA ALA A 181 7.33 5.78 -2.29
C ALA A 181 6.95 4.37 -2.76
N VAL A 182 7.61 3.34 -2.20
CA VAL A 182 7.24 1.95 -2.44
C VAL A 182 6.26 1.47 -1.38
N SER A 183 5.48 0.43 -1.67
CA SER A 183 4.50 -0.07 -0.71
C SER A 183 5.13 -0.47 0.62
N HIS A 184 4.39 -0.30 1.71
CA HIS A 184 4.81 -0.79 3.01
C HIS A 184 5.11 -2.28 3.02
N LYS A 185 4.32 -3.09 2.30
CA LYS A 185 4.53 -4.55 2.24
C LYS A 185 5.89 -4.86 1.65
N LEU A 186 6.28 -4.18 0.58
CA LEU A 186 7.61 -4.33 -0.01
C LEU A 186 8.67 -3.76 0.92
N TYR A 187 8.51 -2.52 1.36
CA TYR A 187 9.48 -1.81 2.19
C TYR A 187 9.85 -2.59 3.46
N ASP A 188 8.86 -3.11 4.18
CA ASP A 188 9.08 -3.76 5.48
C ASP A 188 9.81 -5.10 5.35
N GLN A 189 9.72 -5.77 4.19
CA GLN A 189 10.50 -6.99 3.90
C GLN A 189 12.02 -6.72 3.84
N TYR A 190 12.43 -5.47 3.54
CA TYR A 190 13.83 -5.05 3.42
C TYR A 190 14.31 -4.24 4.64
N SER A 191 13.60 -4.36 5.76
CA SER A 191 14.01 -3.73 7.02
C SER A 191 14.87 -4.69 7.83
N SER A 192 16.19 -4.50 7.80
CA SER A 192 17.14 -5.32 8.55
C SER A 192 17.50 -4.77 9.94
N SER A 193 17.33 -3.47 10.18
CA SER A 193 17.83 -2.77 11.38
C SER A 193 16.75 -2.18 12.29
N GLY A 194 15.46 -2.36 11.98
CA GLY A 194 14.34 -1.73 12.69
C GLY A 194 14.28 -0.20 12.55
N ASN A 195 15.33 0.43 12.01
CA ASN A 195 15.39 1.82 11.64
C ASN A 195 14.96 1.97 10.17
N SER A 196 13.85 2.66 9.95
CA SER A 196 13.32 2.91 8.61
C SER A 196 14.31 3.68 7.73
N ASN A 197 15.07 4.61 8.30
CA ASN A 197 15.98 5.45 7.53
C ASN A 197 17.13 4.65 6.86
N SER A 198 17.43 3.46 7.38
CA SER A 198 18.46 2.54 6.88
C SER A 198 17.87 1.30 6.21
N ASN A 199 16.63 1.38 5.71
CA ASN A 199 16.06 0.34 4.88
C ASN A 199 16.87 0.14 3.59
N GLU A 200 17.05 -1.10 3.16
CA GLU A 200 17.91 -1.45 2.02
C GLU A 200 17.39 -0.93 0.68
N LEU A 201 16.09 -0.61 0.59
CA LEU A 201 15.50 0.02 -0.59
C LEU A 201 15.80 1.51 -0.68
N CYS A 202 16.17 2.17 0.42
CA CYS A 202 16.40 3.61 0.42
C CYS A 202 17.55 3.99 -0.51
N GLY A 203 17.24 4.85 -1.49
CA GLY A 203 18.20 5.28 -2.51
C GLY A 203 18.34 4.32 -3.69
N LYS A 204 17.70 3.14 -3.67
CA LYS A 204 17.60 2.29 -4.86
C LYS A 204 16.78 2.98 -5.95
N GLN A 205 17.08 2.66 -7.20
CA GLN A 205 16.38 3.21 -8.35
C GLN A 205 15.42 2.20 -8.94
N ILE A 206 14.28 2.69 -9.42
CA ILE A 206 13.25 1.91 -10.10
C ILE A 206 13.01 2.53 -11.47
N LYS A 207 12.96 1.71 -12.52
CA LYS A 207 12.48 2.10 -13.84
C LYS A 207 11.02 1.68 -13.97
N ALA A 208 10.11 2.65 -13.95
CA ALA A 208 8.68 2.44 -14.13
C ALA A 208 8.26 2.73 -15.57
N THR A 209 7.34 1.93 -16.11
CA THR A 209 6.82 2.03 -17.47
C THR A 209 5.29 1.92 -17.48
N TYR A 210 4.64 2.83 -18.20
CA TYR A 210 3.20 2.86 -18.38
C TYR A 210 2.87 3.36 -19.80
N ASN A 211 2.04 2.61 -20.54
CA ASN A 211 1.63 2.94 -21.92
C ASN A 211 2.79 3.38 -22.83
N GLY A 212 3.92 2.66 -22.77
CA GLY A 212 5.10 2.93 -23.60
C GLY A 212 5.97 4.11 -23.15
N LYS A 213 5.61 4.80 -22.08
CA LYS A 213 6.44 5.85 -21.46
C LYS A 213 7.13 5.31 -20.22
N SER A 214 8.37 5.74 -19.98
CA SER A 214 9.16 5.29 -18.84
C SER A 214 9.75 6.46 -18.06
N THR A 215 9.97 6.26 -16.76
CA THR A 215 10.75 7.15 -15.91
C THR A 215 11.56 6.34 -14.90
N THR A 216 12.78 6.80 -14.64
CA THR A 216 13.59 6.30 -13.52
C THR A 216 13.36 7.19 -12.31
N VAL A 217 13.13 6.59 -11.15
CA VAL A 217 12.83 7.26 -9.88
C VAL A 217 13.65 6.66 -8.75
N THR A 218 13.95 7.48 -7.73
CA THR A 218 14.66 7.02 -6.53
C THR A 218 13.67 6.73 -5.42
N VAL A 219 13.82 5.59 -4.74
CA VAL A 219 13.01 5.22 -3.57
C VAL A 219 13.44 6.08 -2.37
N VAL A 220 12.51 6.86 -1.84
CA VAL A 220 12.76 7.76 -0.69
C VAL A 220 11.76 7.59 0.45
N ASP A 221 10.69 6.84 0.24
CA ASP A 221 9.59 6.76 1.19
C ASP A 221 8.83 5.44 1.12
N ARG A 222 7.97 5.23 2.12
CA ARG A 222 7.13 4.06 2.35
C ARG A 222 5.66 4.46 2.28
N CYS A 223 4.92 3.89 1.32
CA CYS A 223 3.50 4.12 1.16
C CYS A 223 2.66 3.15 2.02
N THR A 224 2.05 3.65 3.09
CA THR A 224 1.20 2.88 4.01
C THR A 224 -0.10 2.40 3.37
N GLY A 225 -0.64 3.12 2.39
CA GLY A 225 -1.89 2.80 1.70
C GLY A 225 -1.75 1.93 0.45
N CYS A 226 -0.53 1.59 0.05
CA CYS A 226 -0.24 0.91 -1.23
C CYS A 226 -0.30 -0.62 -1.10
N SER A 227 -0.78 -1.30 -2.16
CA SER A 227 -0.64 -2.75 -2.33
C SER A 227 0.81 -3.12 -2.63
N LYS A 228 1.20 -4.41 -2.53
CA LYS A 228 2.60 -4.86 -2.54
C LYS A 228 3.45 -4.26 -3.67
N ASP A 229 2.92 -4.22 -4.88
CA ASP A 229 3.67 -3.77 -6.06
C ASP A 229 3.24 -2.37 -6.55
N ASP A 230 2.39 -1.67 -5.79
CA ASP A 230 1.96 -0.31 -6.10
C ASP A 230 3.09 0.70 -5.82
N LEU A 231 3.17 1.73 -6.65
CA LEU A 231 4.12 2.84 -6.56
C LEU A 231 3.40 4.18 -6.40
N ASP A 232 3.89 5.02 -5.48
CA ASP A 232 3.36 6.37 -5.28
C ASP A 232 4.43 7.40 -5.66
N PHE A 233 4.26 8.03 -6.82
CA PHE A 233 5.28 8.86 -7.45
C PHE A 233 5.25 10.31 -6.95
N SER A 234 6.36 11.02 -7.09
CA SER A 234 6.30 12.49 -7.08
C SER A 234 5.51 13.02 -8.29
N PRO A 235 4.96 14.25 -8.23
CA PRO A 235 4.24 14.83 -9.35
C PRO A 235 5.11 14.98 -10.61
N SER A 236 6.40 15.27 -10.47
CA SER A 236 7.32 15.39 -11.62
C SER A 236 7.57 14.05 -12.29
N ALA A 237 7.68 12.96 -11.53
CA ALA A 237 7.84 11.61 -12.05
C ALA A 237 6.54 11.10 -12.69
N PHE A 238 5.40 11.27 -12.02
CA PHE A 238 4.09 10.86 -12.55
C PHE A 238 3.80 11.50 -13.90
N LYS A 239 4.12 12.80 -14.05
CA LYS A 239 3.96 13.55 -15.31
C LYS A 239 4.74 12.99 -16.50
N GLN A 240 5.79 12.20 -16.26
CA GLN A 240 6.50 11.49 -17.34
C GLN A 240 5.70 10.30 -17.88
N LEU A 241 4.83 9.72 -17.06
CA LEU A 241 4.00 8.57 -17.40
C LEU A 241 2.61 8.98 -17.92
N ALA A 242 1.97 9.94 -17.25
CA ALA A 242 0.62 10.39 -17.57
C ALA A 242 0.32 11.80 -17.02
N SER A 243 -0.77 12.42 -17.50
CA SER A 243 -1.31 13.65 -16.88
C SER A 243 -1.76 13.38 -15.44
N THR A 244 -1.46 14.28 -14.51
CA THR A 244 -1.91 14.17 -13.10
C THR A 244 -3.43 14.15 -12.97
N SER A 245 -4.17 14.67 -13.96
CA SER A 245 -5.64 14.59 -13.99
C SER A 245 -6.18 13.16 -14.04
N VAL A 246 -5.36 12.18 -14.42
CA VAL A 246 -5.73 10.76 -14.40
C VAL A 246 -5.80 10.21 -12.97
N GLY A 247 -4.98 10.75 -12.05
CA GLY A 247 -4.94 10.36 -10.63
C GLY A 247 -4.30 9.01 -10.34
N ARG A 248 -4.68 7.96 -11.09
CA ARG A 248 -4.24 6.58 -10.86
C ARG A 248 -4.02 5.84 -12.18
N LEU A 249 -2.87 5.18 -12.29
CA LEU A 249 -2.46 4.36 -13.42
C LEU A 249 -2.62 2.90 -13.04
N ASN A 250 -3.33 2.13 -13.88
CA ASN A 250 -3.46 0.68 -13.68
C ASN A 250 -2.38 -0.04 -14.51
N LYS A 251 -1.75 -1.08 -13.95
CA LYS A 251 -0.72 -1.89 -14.64
C LYS A 251 0.55 -1.12 -15.00
N VAL A 252 1.07 -0.34 -14.05
CA VAL A 252 2.45 0.18 -14.14
C VAL A 252 3.40 -1.00 -13.96
N GLN A 253 4.27 -1.19 -14.94
CA GLN A 253 5.32 -2.22 -14.90
C GLN A 253 6.61 -1.58 -14.42
N TRP A 254 7.34 -2.22 -13.52
CA TRP A 254 8.57 -1.65 -13.00
C TRP A 254 9.58 -2.71 -12.58
N SER A 255 10.85 -2.33 -12.58
CA SER A 255 11.96 -3.15 -12.08
C SER A 255 12.96 -2.27 -11.33
N PHE A 256 13.75 -2.86 -10.44
CA PHE A 256 14.93 -2.18 -9.91
C PHE A 256 15.96 -1.93 -11.04
N VAL A 257 16.72 -0.85 -10.89
CA VAL A 257 17.86 -0.52 -11.75
C VAL A 257 19.13 -0.87 -10.99
N GLU A 258 19.99 -1.67 -11.62
CA GLU A 258 21.35 -2.01 -11.20
C GLU A 258 22.29 -0.79 -11.20
#